data_AF-A0AAT9I2H4-F1
#
_entry.id   AF-A0AAT9I2H4-F1
#
_cell.length_a   1.000
_cell.length_b   1.000
_cell.length_c   1.000
_cell.angle_alpha   90.00
_cell.angle_beta   90.00
_cell.angle_gamma   90.00
#
_symmetry.space_group_name_H-M   'P 1'
#
loop_
_entity.id
_entity.type
_entity.pdbx_description
1 polymer ?
#
loop_
_entity_poly.entity_id
_entity_poly.type
_entity_poly.pdbx_seq_one_letter_code
_entity_poly.pdbx_strand_id
1 'polypeptide(L)' 'MSSSSATKEVIHYRNALWYGIKEIERKPILTTNLFIAIMQIIKENKSGTRNVPGMQLKNPVTEKVIYTSIVFK' A
#
# COMPACT_ATOMS: atom_id res chain seq x y z
N MET A 1 26.53 8.50 6.56
CA MET A 1 25.76 8.85 5.34
C MET A 1 24.28 8.77 5.67
N SER A 2 23.58 9.91 5.72
CA SER A 2 22.13 9.95 5.98
C SER A 2 21.39 9.52 4.72
N SER A 3 20.60 8.44 4.79
CA SER A 3 19.75 8.02 3.68
C SER A 3 18.57 8.96 3.55
N SER A 4 18.38 9.53 2.35
CA SER A 4 17.24 10.41 2.05
C SER A 4 15.92 9.66 2.23
N SER A 5 14.82 10.38 2.48
CA SER A 5 13.48 9.74 2.61
C SER A 5 13.10 8.93 1.36
N ALA A 6 13.48 9.42 0.17
CA ALA A 6 13.27 8.69 -1.09
C ALA A 6 14.08 7.39 -1.14
N THR A 7 15.33 7.42 -0.67
CA THR A 7 16.18 6.22 -0.58
C THR A 7 15.57 5.15 0.34
N LYS A 8 15.01 5.57 1.48
CA LYS A 8 14.33 4.65 2.41
C LYS A 8 13.10 4.02 1.77
N GLU A 9 12.27 4.82 1.09
CA GLU A 9 11.08 4.33 0.42
C GLU A 9 11.40 3.27 -0.65
N VAL A 10 12.45 3.47 -1.46
CA VAL A 10 12.91 2.48 -2.45
C VAL A 10 13.29 1.14 -1.77
N ILE A 11 13.96 1.19 -0.63
CA ILE A 11 14.33 -0.01 0.13
C ILE A 11 13.09 -0.74 0.62
N HIS A 12 12.08 -0.03 1.12
CA HIS A 12 10.85 -0.65 1.61
C HIS A 12 10.06 -1.32 0.48
N TYR A 13 9.98 -0.70 -0.70
CA TYR A 13 9.37 -1.34 -1.87
C TYR A 13 10.09 -2.63 -2.25
N ARG A 14 11.44 -2.62 -2.28
CA ARG A 14 12.24 -3.82 -2.55
C ARG A 14 11.93 -4.92 -1.54
N ASN A 15 11.92 -4.60 -0.25
CA ASN A 15 11.66 -5.57 0.81
C ASN A 15 10.25 -6.16 0.72
N ALA A 16 9.25 -5.32 0.46
CA ALA A 16 7.87 -5.73 0.34
C ALA A 16 7.64 -6.67 -0.86
N LEU A 17 8.31 -6.39 -1.99
CA LEU A 17 8.25 -7.25 -3.18
C LEU A 17 8.84 -8.64 -2.89
N TRP A 18 10.04 -8.69 -2.30
CA TRP A 18 10.67 -9.97 -1.95
C TRP A 18 9.85 -10.77 -0.94
N TYR A 19 9.26 -10.10 0.05
CA TYR A 19 8.34 -10.73 0.98
C TYR A 19 7.13 -11.35 0.25
N GLY A 20 6.49 -10.58 -0.63
CA GLY A 20 5.33 -11.04 -1.40
C GLY A 20 5.63 -12.27 -2.26
N ILE A 21 6.77 -12.29 -2.95
CA ILE A 21 7.21 -13.44 -3.76
C ILE A 21 7.38 -14.68 -2.88
N LYS A 22 8.11 -14.57 -1.77
CA LYS A 22 8.32 -15.71 -0.85
C LYS A 22 7.01 -16.26 -0.28
N GLU A 23 6.07 -15.38 0.03
CA GLU A 23 4.75 -15.80 0.52
C GLU A 23 3.96 -16.56 -0.55
N ILE A 24 4.01 -16.11 -1.81
CA ILE A 24 3.35 -16.77 -2.95
C ILE A 24 4.01 -18.13 -3.25
N GLU A 25 5.34 -18.21 -3.18
CA GLU A 25 6.07 -19.48 -3.33
C GLU A 25 5.67 -20.49 -2.25
N ARG A 26 5.50 -20.03 -1.00
CA ARG A 26 5.06 -20.87 0.12
C ARG A 26 3.59 -21.28 0.01
N LYS A 27 2.73 -20.36 -0.40
CA LYS A 27 1.29 -20.55 -0.55
C LYS A 27 0.84 -19.79 -1.80
N PRO A 28 0.55 -20.49 -2.92
CA PRO A 28 0.29 -19.87 -4.22
C PRO A 28 -1.12 -19.29 -4.30
N ILE A 29 -1.46 -18.37 -3.39
CA ILE A 29 -2.76 -17.72 -3.28
C ILE A 29 -2.55 -16.24 -2.94
N LEU A 30 -3.23 -15.37 -3.69
CA LEU A 30 -3.27 -13.95 -3.38
C LEU A 30 -4.42 -13.70 -2.41
N THR A 31 -4.12 -13.11 -1.26
CA THR A 31 -5.13 -12.79 -0.23
C THR A 31 -5.03 -11.32 0.15
N THR A 32 -6.14 -10.76 0.63
CA THR A 32 -6.14 -9.41 1.21
C THR A 32 -5.09 -9.26 2.33
N ASN A 33 -4.90 -10.30 3.15
CA ASN A 33 -3.89 -10.29 4.21
C ASN A 33 -2.46 -10.20 3.67
N LEU A 34 -2.17 -10.85 2.53
CA LEU A 34 -0.88 -10.72 1.84
C LEU A 34 -0.66 -9.27 1.39
N PHE A 35 -1.66 -8.65 0.77
CA PHE A 35 -1.58 -7.26 0.34
C PHE A 35 -1.45 -6.28 1.52
N ILE A 36 -2.15 -6.53 2.64
CA ILE A 36 -1.99 -5.76 3.87
C ILE A 36 -0.55 -5.87 4.39
N ALA A 37 0.01 -7.07 4.46
CA ALA A 37 1.39 -7.27 4.91
C ALA A 37 2.42 -6.55 4.00
N ILE A 38 2.26 -6.63 2.68
CA ILE A 38 3.09 -5.89 1.71
C ILE A 38 2.99 -4.37 1.95
N MET A 39 1.77 -3.82 2.11
CA MET A 39 1.56 -2.40 2.37
C MET A 39 2.20 -1.94 3.69
N GLN A 40 2.07 -2.75 4.74
CA GLN A 40 2.68 -2.49 6.05
C GLN A 40 4.21 -2.43 5.98
N ILE A 41 4.84 -3.28 5.15
CA ILE A 41 6.29 -3.21 4.91
C ILE A 41 6.66 -1.91 4.19
N ILE A 42 5.90 -1.51 3.15
CA ILE A 42 6.19 -0.28 2.39
C ILE A 42 6.07 0.96 3.26
N LYS A 43 5.03 1.03 4.10
CA LYS A 43 4.71 2.20 4.92
C LYS A 43 5.32 2.17 6.33
N GLU A 44 6.00 1.08 6.69
CA GLU A 44 6.55 0.83 8.03
C GLU A 44 5.52 1.09 9.14
N ASN A 45 4.30 0.59 8.96
CA ASN A 45 3.24 0.76 9.94
C ASN A 45 2.39 -0.51 10.09
N LYS A 46 1.40 -0.47 10.98
CA LYS A 46 0.48 -1.59 11.25
C LYS A 46 -0.95 -1.29 10.77
N SER A 47 -1.10 -0.41 9.79
CA SER A 47 -2.41 -0.04 9.26
C SER A 47 -3.05 -1.22 8.51
N GLY A 48 -4.37 -1.37 8.64
CA GLY A 48 -5.17 -2.33 7.88
C GLY A 48 -5.93 -1.67 6.73
N THR A 49 -6.93 -2.38 6.18
CA THR A 49 -7.84 -1.83 5.17
C THR A 49 -8.59 -0.63 5.74
N ARG A 50 -8.71 0.42 4.92
CA ARG A 50 -9.44 1.64 5.30
C ARG A 50 -10.93 1.40 5.16
N ASN A 51 -11.68 1.51 6.26
CA ASN A 51 -13.15 1.41 6.28
C ASN A 51 -13.84 2.78 6.22
N VAL A 52 -13.13 3.83 5.78
CA VAL A 52 -13.66 5.19 5.72
C VAL A 52 -14.33 5.43 4.36
N PRO A 53 -15.65 5.63 4.32
CA PRO A 53 -16.35 5.97 3.08
C PRO A 53 -16.00 7.37 2.60
N GLY A 54 -16.13 7.61 1.29
CA GLY A 54 -15.98 8.94 0.71
C GLY A 54 -14.53 9.39 0.48
N MET A 55 -13.57 8.45 0.39
CA MET A 55 -12.21 8.79 -0.05
C MET A 55 -12.24 9.19 -1.52
N GLN A 56 -11.79 10.41 -1.83
CA GLN A 56 -11.86 10.98 -3.16
C GLN A 56 -10.47 11.17 -3.76
N LEU A 57 -10.32 10.77 -5.02
CA LEU A 57 -9.23 11.25 -5.88
C LEU A 57 -9.70 12.57 -6.49
N LYS A 58 -9.00 13.66 -6.18
CA LYS A 58 -9.31 15.01 -6.67
C LYS A 58 -8.16 15.54 -7.50
N ASN A 59 -8.47 16.38 -8.49
CA ASN A 59 -7.46 17.22 -9.10
C ASN A 59 -7.02 18.28 -8.07
N PRO A 60 -5.73 18.38 -7.72
CA PRO A 60 -5.28 19.32 -6.69
C PRO A 60 -5.37 20.80 -7.11
N VAL A 61 -5.42 21.10 -8.41
CA VAL A 61 -5.49 22.47 -8.94
C VAL A 61 -6.94 22.94 -9.08
N THR A 62 -7.84 22.08 -9.56
CA THR A 62 -9.23 22.45 -9.84
C THR A 62 -10.22 21.97 -8.77
N GLU A 63 -9.74 21.22 -7.77
CA GLU A 63 -10.52 20.57 -6.71
C GLU A 63 -11.61 19.59 -7.16
N LYS A 64 -11.75 19.40 -8.48
CA LYS A 64 -12.75 18.52 -9.07
C LYS A 64 -12.50 17.07 -8.65
N VAL A 65 -13.54 16.41 -8.16
CA VAL A 65 -13.53 14.98 -7.86
C VAL A 65 -13.46 14.20 -9.16
N ILE A 66 -12.40 13.38 -9.30
CA ILE A 66 -12.18 12.47 -10.43
C ILE A 66 -12.80 11.12 -10.12
N TYR A 67 -12.66 10.64 -8.88
CA TYR A 67 -13.15 9.35 -8.45
C TYR A 67 -13.49 9.38 -6.95
N THR A 68 -14.55 8.69 -6.57
CA THR A 68 -14.88 8.44 -5.15
C THR A 68 -14.85 6.95 -4.91
N SER A 69 -14.01 6.51 -3.98
CA SER A 69 -13.97 5.12 -3.57
C SER A 69 -15.23 4.74 -2.80
N ILE A 70 -15.92 3.71 -3.26
CA ILE A 70 -17.01 3.04 -2.54
C ILE A 70 -16.37 1.91 -1.72
N VAL A 71 -16.72 1.80 -0.43
CA VAL A 71 -16.09 0.86 0.49
C VAL A 71 -16.47 -0.59 0.14
N PHE A 72 -15.50 -1.49 0.05
CA PHE A 72 -15.76 -2.94 0.05
C PHE A 72 -16.23 -3.33 1.47
N LYS A 73 -17.50 -3.72 1.61
CA LYS A 73 -18.02 -4.35 2.83
C LYS A 73 -17.54 -5.79 2.93
#